data_AF-A0A554JNB2-F1
#
_entry.id   AF-A0A554JNB2-F1
#
_cell.length_a   1.000
_cell.length_b   1.000
_cell.length_c   1.000
_cell.angle_alpha   90.00
_cell.angle_beta   90.00
_cell.angle_gamma   90.00
#
_symmetry.space_group_name_H-M   'P 1'
#
loop_
_entity.id
_entity.type
_entity.pdbx_description
1 polymer ?
#
loop_
_entity_poly.entity_id
_entity_poly.type
_entity_poly.pdbx_seq_one_letter_code
_entity_poly.pdbx_strand_id
1 'polypeptide(L)'
;MFFCYAIINQMEYLKDLNEAQKTAVLHTDGPLLIIAGAGAGKTKTITCRIAHLIKQGVPPERILAVTFTNKAAKEMRERVAGLLCRKVIYAPFFSDSHAPLVSTFHSLGVQMLRESGHALGIKKQFEPRRMRNAISRYKEEGLTYARFAEQVGNEYFPRMVEKVWREYDAILKSQHALDFDDLLLQTLLLLREHVAIRGAYQERWRYVHIDEYQDTNAIQYEISRLLAGERKNICVVGDVDQSIYSWRGADFRNLLNFEKDYPDAKIVLLEKNYRSTKTILAAANDVIKQNKLRKEKN
;
A
#
# COMPACT_ATOMS: atom_id res chain seq x y z
N MET A 1 33.27 24.14 -40.08
CA MET A 1 33.08 22.73 -39.69
C MET A 1 32.56 22.52 -38.26
N PHE A 2 32.20 23.57 -37.50
CA PHE A 2 31.64 23.44 -36.14
C PHE A 2 30.10 23.46 -36.06
N PHE A 3 29.43 24.01 -37.07
CA PHE A 3 27.96 24.10 -37.10
C PHE A 3 27.25 22.75 -37.40
N CYS A 4 27.96 21.82 -38.04
CA CYS A 4 27.42 20.50 -38.40
C CYS A 4 27.47 19.50 -37.23
N TYR A 5 28.35 19.70 -36.24
CA TYR A 5 28.55 18.76 -35.12
C TYR A 5 27.49 18.91 -34.00
N ALA A 6 26.83 20.07 -33.90
CA ALA A 6 25.78 20.31 -32.90
C ALA A 6 24.42 19.69 -33.29
N ILE A 7 24.14 19.51 -34.59
CA ILE A 7 22.89 18.90 -35.07
C ILE A 7 22.91 17.37 -34.88
N ILE A 8 24.09 16.75 -34.87
CA ILE A 8 24.26 15.29 -34.77
C ILE A 8 23.82 14.73 -33.39
N ASN A 9 23.62 15.58 -32.36
CA ASN A 9 23.23 15.15 -31.02
C ASN A 9 21.74 15.30 -30.66
N GLN A 10 20.88 15.86 -31.53
CA GLN A 10 19.47 16.11 -31.17
C GLN A 10 18.50 14.95 -31.42
N MET A 11 18.93 13.83 -32.02
CA MET A 11 18.05 12.73 -32.43
C MET A 11 18.57 11.33 -32.08
N GLU A 12 19.49 11.21 -31.11
CA GLU A 12 20.09 9.91 -30.76
C GLU A 12 19.05 8.85 -30.32
N TYR A 13 17.93 9.27 -29.72
CA TYR A 13 16.81 8.41 -29.31
C TYR A 13 15.98 7.85 -30.48
N LEU A 14 16.24 8.29 -31.72
CA LEU A 14 15.62 7.76 -32.94
C LEU A 14 16.45 6.64 -33.60
N LYS A 15 17.72 6.46 -33.19
CA LYS A 15 18.62 5.51 -33.85
C LYS A 15 18.13 4.05 -33.76
N ASP A 16 17.50 3.70 -32.64
CA ASP A 16 17.03 2.33 -32.38
C ASP A 16 15.55 2.12 -32.77
N LEU A 17 14.97 3.00 -33.58
CA LEU A 17 13.58 2.92 -34.05
C LEU A 17 13.54 2.50 -35.52
N ASN A 18 12.55 1.67 -35.88
CA ASN A 18 12.24 1.41 -37.29
C ASN A 18 11.48 2.59 -37.92
N GLU A 19 11.30 2.58 -39.24
CA GLU A 19 10.66 3.70 -39.94
C GLU A 19 9.24 4.00 -39.46
N ALA A 20 8.39 2.99 -39.24
CA ALA A 20 7.05 3.19 -38.72
C ALA A 20 7.04 3.83 -37.31
N GLN A 21 7.96 3.41 -36.44
CA GLN A 21 8.14 4.00 -35.12
C GLN A 21 8.65 5.44 -35.20
N LYS A 22 9.57 5.75 -36.13
CA LYS A 22 10.04 7.12 -36.37
C LYS A 22 8.90 8.01 -36.86
N THR A 23 8.11 7.55 -37.83
CA THR A 23 6.91 8.28 -38.30
C THR A 23 5.98 8.61 -37.13
N ALA A 24 5.71 7.64 -36.25
CA ALA A 24 4.87 7.85 -35.07
C ALA A 24 5.50 8.80 -34.02
N VAL A 25 6.83 8.81 -33.88
CA VAL A 25 7.53 9.71 -32.96
C VAL A 25 7.59 11.14 -33.48
N LEU A 26 7.78 11.32 -34.78
CA LEU A 26 7.94 12.63 -35.44
C LEU A 26 6.61 13.36 -35.72
N HIS A 27 5.48 12.65 -35.74
CA HIS A 27 4.18 13.25 -36.01
C HIS A 27 3.67 14.07 -34.81
N THR A 28 4.11 15.31 -34.57
CA THR A 28 3.80 16.04 -33.32
C THR A 28 2.34 16.47 -33.20
N ASP A 29 1.80 17.09 -34.24
CA ASP A 29 0.50 17.78 -34.22
C ASP A 29 -0.61 16.96 -34.87
N GLY A 30 -1.82 17.08 -34.31
CA GLY A 30 -3.00 16.37 -34.81
C GLY A 30 -3.20 14.97 -34.20
N PRO A 31 -4.33 14.33 -34.51
CA PRO A 31 -4.65 13.00 -34.01
C PRO A 31 -3.77 11.93 -34.67
N LEU A 32 -3.16 11.07 -33.86
CA LEU A 32 -2.33 9.95 -34.30
C LEU A 32 -2.84 8.62 -33.72
N LEU A 33 -3.12 7.65 -34.58
CA LEU A 33 -3.44 6.28 -34.20
C LEU A 33 -2.25 5.35 -34.51
N ILE A 34 -1.75 4.64 -33.49
CA ILE A 34 -0.69 3.63 -33.64
C ILE A 34 -1.30 2.25 -33.42
N ILE A 35 -1.45 1.47 -34.49
CA ILE A 35 -1.87 0.06 -34.42
C ILE A 35 -0.62 -0.81 -34.32
N ALA A 36 -0.52 -1.62 -33.25
CA ALA A 36 0.69 -2.39 -32.99
C ALA A 36 0.42 -3.72 -32.29
N GLY A 37 0.95 -4.80 -32.87
CA GLY A 37 0.90 -6.17 -32.31
C GLY A 37 1.70 -6.33 -31.01
N ALA A 38 1.60 -7.51 -30.40
CA ALA A 38 2.44 -7.87 -29.26
C ALA A 38 3.93 -7.79 -29.65
N GLY A 39 4.79 -7.30 -28.75
CA GLY A 39 6.23 -7.18 -29.00
C GLY A 39 6.66 -6.08 -29.99
N ALA A 40 5.75 -5.40 -30.70
CA ALA A 40 6.07 -4.40 -31.74
C ALA A 40 6.70 -3.07 -31.23
N GLY A 41 7.04 -2.98 -29.95
CA GLY A 41 7.70 -1.80 -29.37
C GLY A 41 6.77 -0.63 -29.01
N LYS A 42 5.45 -0.87 -28.82
CA LYS A 42 4.44 0.13 -28.40
C LYS A 42 4.93 1.13 -27.37
N THR A 43 5.39 0.62 -26.22
CA THR A 43 5.87 1.46 -25.12
C THR A 43 7.10 2.26 -25.51
N LYS A 44 8.03 1.66 -26.26
CA LYS A 44 9.25 2.34 -26.74
C LYS A 44 8.88 3.53 -27.64
N THR A 45 7.97 3.34 -28.57
CA THR A 45 7.46 4.39 -29.46
C THR A 45 6.85 5.55 -28.67
N ILE A 46 5.96 5.26 -27.70
CA ILE A 46 5.33 6.29 -26.85
C ILE A 46 6.39 7.05 -26.03
N THR A 47 7.33 6.35 -25.40
CA THR A 47 8.38 7.00 -24.59
C THR A 47 9.31 7.86 -25.43
N CYS A 48 9.70 7.41 -26.62
CA CYS A 48 10.52 8.19 -27.56
C CYS A 48 9.75 9.40 -28.09
N ARG A 49 8.44 9.28 -28.30
CA ARG A 49 7.57 10.39 -28.70
C ARG A 49 7.49 11.48 -27.63
N ILE A 50 7.29 11.11 -26.36
CA ILE A 50 7.29 12.06 -25.24
C ILE A 50 8.64 12.79 -25.17
N ALA A 51 9.74 12.04 -25.25
CA ALA A 51 11.08 12.63 -25.24
C ALA A 51 11.32 13.55 -26.45
N HIS A 52 10.80 13.21 -27.62
CA HIS A 52 10.86 14.04 -28.82
C HIS A 52 10.14 15.38 -28.61
N LEU A 53 8.88 15.36 -28.14
CA LEU A 53 8.10 16.57 -27.86
C LEU A 53 8.83 17.52 -26.90
N ILE A 54 9.38 16.98 -25.81
CA ILE A 54 10.15 17.77 -24.84
C ILE A 54 11.40 18.39 -25.49
N LYS A 55 12.13 17.61 -26.30
CA LYS A 55 13.32 18.11 -27.01
C LYS A 55 13.01 19.12 -28.11
N GLN A 56 11.79 19.12 -28.65
CA GLN A 56 11.27 20.15 -29.55
C GLN A 56 10.76 21.40 -28.80
N GLY A 57 10.90 21.44 -27.47
CA GLY A 57 10.56 22.60 -26.65
C GLY A 57 9.15 22.60 -26.05
N VAL A 58 8.41 21.49 -26.14
CA VAL A 58 7.13 21.35 -25.41
C VAL A 58 7.43 21.26 -23.91
N PRO A 59 6.90 22.18 -23.07
CA PRO A 59 7.07 22.10 -21.62
C PRO A 59 6.55 20.75 -21.09
N PRO A 60 7.35 19.99 -20.31
CA PRO A 60 6.96 18.65 -19.85
C PRO A 60 5.60 18.59 -19.15
N GLU A 61 5.27 19.59 -18.34
CA GLU A 61 4.00 19.70 -17.61
C GLU A 61 2.76 19.80 -18.53
N ARG A 62 2.95 20.08 -19.83
CA ARG A 62 1.88 20.07 -20.85
C ARG A 62 1.68 18.70 -21.52
N ILE A 63 2.41 17.68 -21.08
CA ILE A 63 2.34 16.33 -21.65
C ILE A 63 1.74 15.37 -20.62
N LEU A 64 0.61 14.75 -21.00
CA LEU A 64 -0.06 13.70 -20.25
C LEU A 64 0.11 12.35 -20.97
N ALA A 65 0.50 11.32 -20.23
CA ALA A 65 0.46 9.93 -20.68
C ALA A 65 -0.32 9.07 -19.68
N VAL A 66 -1.29 8.30 -20.18
CA VAL A 66 -2.17 7.48 -19.35
C VAL A 66 -1.99 6.00 -19.70
N THR A 67 -2.00 5.14 -18.68
CA THR A 67 -1.93 3.68 -18.85
C THR A 67 -2.88 2.95 -17.88
N PHE A 68 -3.02 1.64 -18.03
CA PHE A 68 -3.97 0.84 -17.25
C PHE A 68 -3.44 0.39 -15.88
N THR A 69 -2.13 0.30 -15.69
CA THR A 69 -1.55 -0.22 -14.43
C THR A 69 -0.50 0.73 -13.84
N ASN A 70 -0.40 0.74 -12.51
CA ASN A 70 0.62 1.52 -11.81
C ASN A 70 2.05 1.07 -12.18
N LYS A 71 2.24 -0.22 -12.45
CA LYS A 71 3.52 -0.77 -12.92
C LYS A 71 3.91 -0.19 -14.28
N ALA A 72 2.99 -0.20 -15.26
CA ALA A 72 3.25 0.38 -16.57
C ALA A 72 3.51 1.90 -16.49
N ALA A 73 2.82 2.62 -15.60
CA ALA A 73 3.03 4.05 -15.41
C ALA A 73 4.44 4.33 -14.86
N LYS A 74 4.87 3.54 -13.87
CA LYS A 74 6.22 3.63 -13.29
C LYS A 74 7.30 3.33 -14.32
N GLU A 75 7.19 2.22 -15.04
CA GLU A 75 8.16 1.84 -16.08
C GLU A 75 8.23 2.88 -17.21
N MET A 76 7.11 3.47 -17.61
CA MET A 76 7.07 4.51 -18.63
C MET A 76 7.79 5.79 -18.14
N ARG A 77 7.57 6.21 -16.88
CA ARG A 77 8.29 7.36 -16.27
C ARG A 77 9.80 7.14 -16.29
N GLU A 78 10.24 5.97 -15.83
CA GLU A 78 11.66 5.62 -15.78
C GLU A 78 12.28 5.64 -17.18
N ARG A 79 11.56 5.13 -18.19
CA ARG A 79 12.01 5.16 -19.59
C ARG A 79 12.11 6.57 -20.16
N VAL A 80 11.11 7.43 -19.94
CA VAL A 80 11.15 8.83 -20.39
C VAL A 80 12.30 9.57 -19.72
N ALA A 81 12.46 9.42 -18.40
CA ALA A 81 13.58 10.02 -17.66
C ALA A 81 14.93 9.56 -18.23
N GLY A 82 15.10 8.26 -18.51
CA GLY A 82 16.31 7.73 -19.12
C GLY A 82 16.63 8.29 -20.52
N LEU A 83 15.61 8.66 -21.30
CA LEU A 83 15.78 9.26 -22.64
C LEU A 83 16.13 10.75 -22.58
N LEU A 84 15.77 11.43 -21.51
CA LEU A 84 16.06 12.85 -21.28
C LEU A 84 17.44 13.04 -20.61
N CYS A 85 17.84 12.14 -19.71
CA CYS A 85 19.03 12.29 -18.85
C CYS A 85 20.28 11.54 -19.34
N ARG A 86 20.78 11.77 -20.56
CA ARG A 86 22.05 11.15 -21.02
C ARG A 86 23.32 11.99 -20.86
N LYS A 87 23.25 13.31 -20.68
CA LYS A 87 24.40 14.16 -20.30
C LYS A 87 23.93 15.33 -19.44
N VAL A 88 24.63 15.53 -18.32
CA VAL A 88 24.48 16.60 -17.31
C VAL A 88 23.48 16.32 -16.19
N ILE A 89 24.07 16.25 -14.99
CA ILE A 89 23.57 16.42 -13.63
C ILE A 89 22.21 17.17 -13.56
N TYR A 90 21.11 16.43 -13.62
CA TYR A 90 19.78 16.87 -13.17
C TYR A 90 19.24 15.85 -12.17
N ALA A 91 19.99 15.66 -11.09
CA ALA A 91 19.59 14.87 -9.94
C ALA A 91 19.99 15.69 -8.70
N PRO A 92 19.28 16.82 -8.44
CA PRO A 92 18.18 16.77 -7.47
C PRO A 92 17.05 17.82 -7.68
N PHE A 93 16.96 18.45 -8.86
CA PHE A 93 16.08 19.62 -9.10
C PHE A 93 14.82 19.36 -9.94
N PHE A 94 14.50 18.11 -10.27
CA PHE A 94 13.12 17.77 -10.64
C PHE A 94 12.27 17.81 -9.37
N SER A 95 11.83 19.01 -8.99
CA SER A 95 10.56 19.14 -8.30
C SER A 95 9.50 18.46 -9.18
N ASP A 96 8.53 17.78 -8.58
CA ASP A 96 7.42 17.12 -9.29
C ASP A 96 6.71 18.03 -10.34
N SER A 97 6.93 19.35 -10.26
CA SER A 97 6.38 20.40 -11.09
C SER A 97 6.91 20.52 -12.53
N HIS A 98 7.99 19.82 -12.92
CA HIS A 98 8.63 19.97 -14.25
C HIS A 98 8.73 18.67 -15.07
N ALA A 99 7.96 17.64 -14.72
CA ALA A 99 7.91 16.37 -15.41
C ALA A 99 6.59 16.15 -16.17
N PRO A 100 6.56 15.32 -17.23
CA PRO A 100 5.30 14.92 -17.83
C PRO A 100 4.48 14.09 -16.83
N LEU A 101 3.16 14.31 -16.82
CA LEU A 101 2.27 13.54 -15.98
C LEU A 101 2.06 12.16 -16.61
N VAL A 102 2.58 11.12 -15.96
CA VAL A 102 2.43 9.72 -16.40
C VAL A 102 1.74 8.91 -15.31
N SER A 103 0.48 8.56 -15.53
CA SER A 103 -0.40 8.02 -14.49
C SER A 103 -1.38 6.97 -15.03
N THR A 104 -2.23 6.43 -14.15
CA THR A 104 -3.39 5.63 -14.56
C THR A 104 -4.64 6.50 -14.68
N PHE A 105 -5.68 6.03 -15.39
CA PHE A 105 -6.96 6.73 -15.45
C PHE A 105 -7.54 7.04 -14.07
N HIS A 106 -7.43 6.08 -13.13
CA HIS A 106 -7.90 6.27 -11.75
C HIS A 106 -7.09 7.35 -11.03
N SER A 107 -5.76 7.31 -11.11
CA SER A 107 -4.89 8.31 -10.48
C SER A 107 -5.10 9.70 -11.07
N LEU A 108 -5.27 9.81 -12.39
CA LEU A 108 -5.60 11.06 -13.08
C LEU A 108 -6.94 11.62 -12.59
N GLY A 109 -7.99 10.79 -12.52
CA GLY A 109 -9.29 11.21 -12.02
C GLY A 109 -9.23 11.73 -10.58
N VAL A 110 -8.51 11.03 -9.69
CA VAL A 110 -8.31 11.49 -8.31
C VAL A 110 -7.57 12.83 -8.26
N GLN A 111 -6.53 13.02 -9.09
CA GLN A 111 -5.80 14.28 -9.16
C GLN A 111 -6.71 15.43 -9.62
N MET A 112 -7.46 15.25 -10.71
CA MET A 112 -8.41 16.24 -11.22
C MET A 112 -9.50 16.56 -10.18
N LEU A 113 -10.03 15.56 -9.49
CA LEU A 113 -11.03 15.78 -8.43
C LEU A 113 -10.43 16.49 -7.21
N ARG A 114 -9.15 16.28 -6.90
CA ARG A 114 -8.49 17.01 -5.81
C ARG A 114 -8.25 18.48 -6.17
N GLU A 115 -7.88 18.75 -7.42
CA GLU A 115 -7.59 20.10 -7.91
C GLU A 115 -8.87 20.90 -8.19
N SER A 116 -9.91 20.26 -8.75
CA SER A 116 -11.13 20.92 -9.22
C SER A 116 -12.41 20.48 -8.52
N GLY A 117 -12.34 19.56 -7.54
CA GLY A 117 -13.52 19.02 -6.85
C GLY A 117 -14.34 20.07 -6.08
N HIS A 118 -13.75 21.21 -5.75
CA HIS A 118 -14.47 22.37 -5.22
C HIS A 118 -15.57 22.86 -6.18
N ALA A 119 -15.34 22.81 -7.50
CA ALA A 119 -16.34 23.15 -8.51
C ALA A 119 -17.53 22.17 -8.54
N LEU A 120 -17.33 20.95 -8.02
CA LEU A 120 -18.35 19.91 -7.87
C LEU A 120 -18.96 19.89 -6.45
N GLY A 121 -18.62 20.84 -5.58
CA GLY A 121 -19.06 20.87 -4.19
C GLY A 121 -18.43 19.79 -3.30
N ILE A 122 -17.39 19.09 -3.77
CA ILE A 122 -16.69 18.05 -3.00
C ILE A 122 -15.80 18.73 -1.96
N LYS A 123 -16.18 18.64 -0.68
CA LYS A 123 -15.38 19.20 0.44
C LYS A 123 -14.14 18.33 0.67
N LYS A 124 -12.98 18.98 0.88
CA LYS A 124 -11.65 18.36 1.14
C LYS A 124 -11.60 17.36 2.31
N GLN A 125 -12.61 17.38 3.18
CA GLN A 125 -12.76 16.45 4.31
C GLN A 125 -13.34 15.09 3.89
N PHE A 126 -13.94 15.00 2.69
CA PHE A 126 -14.39 13.74 2.07
C PHE A 126 -13.28 13.18 1.18
N GLU A 127 -12.22 12.66 1.79
CA GLU A 127 -11.22 11.87 1.06
C GLU A 127 -11.58 10.37 1.23
N PRO A 128 -11.90 9.63 0.16
CA PRO A 128 -12.31 8.22 0.26
C PRO A 128 -11.31 7.34 1.01
N ARG A 129 -10.00 7.56 0.80
CA ARG A 129 -8.94 6.82 1.48
C ARG A 129 -8.95 7.07 2.99
N ARG A 130 -9.16 8.31 3.41
CA ARG A 130 -9.24 8.68 4.83
C ARG A 130 -10.46 8.06 5.50
N MET A 131 -11.61 8.06 4.82
CA MET A 131 -12.83 7.42 5.31
C MET A 131 -12.64 5.91 5.46
N ARG A 132 -12.14 5.26 4.40
CA ARG A 132 -11.84 3.82 4.41
C ARG A 132 -10.88 3.45 5.54
N ASN A 133 -9.78 4.19 5.70
CA ASN A 133 -8.82 3.92 6.77
C ASN A 133 -9.43 4.10 8.17
N ALA A 134 -10.32 5.07 8.36
CA ALA A 134 -11.03 5.25 9.62
C ALA A 134 -11.98 4.08 9.91
N ILE A 135 -12.77 3.65 8.92
CA ILE A 135 -13.66 2.48 9.03
C ILE A 135 -12.85 1.23 9.37
N SER A 136 -11.78 0.98 8.62
CA SER A 136 -10.87 -0.15 8.83
C SER A 136 -10.32 -0.18 10.25
N ARG A 137 -9.84 0.95 10.76
CA ARG A 137 -9.36 1.06 12.14
C ARG A 137 -10.44 0.72 13.17
N TYR A 138 -11.66 1.25 13.03
CA TYR A 138 -12.75 0.93 13.96
C TYR A 138 -13.14 -0.54 13.90
N LYS A 139 -13.14 -1.15 12.71
CA LYS A 139 -13.33 -2.59 12.56
C LYS A 139 -12.22 -3.36 13.26
N GLU A 140 -10.95 -3.03 13.06
CA GLU A 140 -9.78 -3.66 13.72
C GLU A 140 -9.81 -3.54 15.26
N GLU A 141 -10.44 -2.49 15.80
CA GLU A 141 -10.70 -2.29 17.23
C GLU A 141 -11.92 -3.11 17.75
N GLY A 142 -12.60 -3.86 16.88
CA GLY A 142 -13.74 -4.72 17.25
C GLY A 142 -15.10 -4.04 17.22
N LEU A 143 -15.22 -2.83 16.65
CA LEU A 143 -16.49 -2.11 16.57
C LEU A 143 -17.27 -2.51 15.31
N THR A 144 -18.54 -2.89 15.52
CA THR A 144 -19.53 -2.96 14.45
C THR A 144 -20.06 -1.56 14.14
N TYR A 145 -20.63 -1.36 12.95
CA TYR A 145 -21.32 -0.12 12.62
C TYR A 145 -22.36 0.26 13.69
N ALA A 146 -23.17 -0.70 14.15
CA ALA A 146 -24.20 -0.45 15.16
C ALA A 146 -23.63 0.12 16.46
N ARG A 147 -22.57 -0.52 17.01
CA ARG A 147 -21.91 -0.04 18.23
C ARG A 147 -21.21 1.30 18.01
N PHE A 148 -20.57 1.49 16.87
CA PHE A 148 -19.95 2.77 16.54
C PHE A 148 -20.99 3.89 16.45
N ALA A 149 -22.14 3.64 15.81
CA ALA A 149 -23.23 4.62 15.68
C ALA A 149 -23.86 4.99 17.03
N GLU A 150 -23.89 4.08 18.00
CA GLU A 150 -24.35 4.37 19.38
C GLU A 150 -23.36 5.24 20.15
N GLN A 151 -22.06 5.06 19.90
CA GLN A 151 -20.98 5.73 20.64
C GLN A 151 -20.52 7.04 19.99
N VAL A 152 -20.90 7.30 18.74
CA VAL A 152 -20.40 8.46 18.00
C VAL A 152 -20.88 9.77 18.63
N GLY A 153 -19.92 10.55 19.14
CA GLY A 153 -20.17 11.87 19.72
C GLY A 153 -20.51 12.92 18.66
N ASN A 154 -20.50 14.20 19.05
CA ASN A 154 -20.82 15.32 18.15
C ASN A 154 -19.62 15.84 17.35
N GLU A 155 -18.47 15.16 17.44
CA GLU A 155 -17.30 15.52 16.65
C GLU A 155 -17.56 15.36 15.16
N TYR A 156 -17.16 16.38 14.39
CA TYR A 156 -17.49 16.48 12.97
C TYR A 156 -16.97 15.30 12.14
N PHE A 157 -15.72 14.87 12.34
CA PHE A 157 -15.11 13.82 11.53
C PHE A 157 -15.70 12.42 11.84
N PRO A 158 -15.79 11.96 13.11
CA PRO A 158 -16.48 10.71 13.44
C PRO A 158 -17.94 10.67 12.94
N ARG A 159 -18.69 11.78 13.02
CA ARG A 159 -20.04 11.87 12.45
C ARG A 159 -20.07 11.72 10.93
N MET A 160 -19.04 12.21 10.23
CA MET A 160 -18.92 11.98 8.79
C MET A 160 -18.60 10.51 8.48
N VAL A 161 -17.71 9.89 9.26
CA VAL A 161 -17.39 8.47 9.13
C VAL A 161 -18.63 7.61 9.36
N GLU A 162 -19.45 7.91 10.37
CA GLU A 162 -20.69 7.18 10.64
C GLU A 162 -21.63 7.20 9.42
N LYS A 163 -21.91 8.38 8.87
CA LYS A 163 -22.76 8.51 7.67
C LYS A 163 -22.22 7.71 6.49
N VAL A 164 -20.91 7.77 6.24
CA VAL A 164 -20.28 7.04 5.13
C VAL A 164 -20.30 5.53 5.38
N TRP A 165 -19.97 5.10 6.59
CA TRP A 165 -19.97 3.69 6.96
C TRP A 165 -21.36 3.09 6.86
N ARG A 166 -22.41 3.81 7.27
CA ARG A 166 -23.80 3.35 7.12
C ARG A 166 -24.13 2.95 5.69
N GLU A 167 -23.85 3.83 4.73
CA GLU A 167 -24.12 3.57 3.31
C GLU A 167 -23.20 2.46 2.76
N TYR A 168 -21.93 2.46 3.14
CA TYR A 168 -20.97 1.42 2.76
C TYR A 168 -21.39 0.02 3.24
N ASP A 169 -21.80 -0.09 4.50
CA ASP A 169 -22.26 -1.34 5.11
C ASP A 169 -23.58 -1.83 4.47
N ALA A 170 -24.48 -0.90 4.12
CA ALA A 170 -25.70 -1.23 3.37
C ALA A 170 -25.38 -1.80 1.97
N ILE A 171 -24.40 -1.21 1.26
CA ILE A 171 -23.94 -1.72 -0.04
C ILE A 171 -23.36 -3.13 0.11
N LEU A 172 -22.43 -3.35 1.03
CA LEU A 172 -21.84 -4.67 1.28
C LEU A 172 -22.92 -5.72 1.57
N LYS A 173 -23.87 -5.40 2.45
CA LYS A 173 -25.00 -6.29 2.80
C LYS A 173 -25.86 -6.65 1.59
N SER A 174 -26.24 -5.67 0.79
CA SER A 174 -27.05 -5.90 -0.43
C SER A 174 -26.34 -6.75 -1.49
N GLN A 175 -25.01 -6.81 -1.45
CA GLN A 175 -24.20 -7.62 -2.36
C GLN A 175 -23.78 -8.97 -1.73
N HIS A 176 -24.20 -9.27 -0.50
CA HIS A 176 -23.71 -10.42 0.27
C HIS A 176 -22.18 -10.47 0.34
N ALA A 177 -21.54 -9.31 0.44
CA ALA A 177 -20.09 -9.15 0.41
C ALA A 177 -19.53 -8.83 1.81
N LEU A 178 -18.26 -9.18 2.02
CA LEU A 178 -17.46 -8.82 3.18
C LEU A 178 -16.15 -8.21 2.68
N ASP A 179 -15.68 -7.15 3.33
CA ASP A 179 -14.30 -6.69 3.14
C ASP A 179 -13.32 -7.46 4.03
N PHE A 180 -12.02 -7.17 3.91
CA PHE A 180 -10.98 -7.88 4.65
C PHE A 180 -11.13 -7.75 6.17
N ASP A 181 -11.57 -6.59 6.66
CA ASP A 181 -11.70 -6.35 8.09
C ASP A 181 -12.97 -7.02 8.62
N ASP A 182 -14.02 -7.11 7.80
CA ASP A 182 -15.24 -7.86 8.11
C ASP A 182 -14.97 -9.35 8.30
N LEU A 183 -14.06 -9.95 7.51
CA LEU A 183 -13.72 -11.37 7.69
C LEU A 183 -13.25 -11.66 9.11
N LEU A 184 -12.42 -10.78 9.68
CA LEU A 184 -11.93 -10.90 11.05
C LEU A 184 -13.02 -10.55 12.07
N LEU A 185 -13.70 -9.42 11.88
CA LEU A 185 -14.73 -8.96 12.82
C LEU A 185 -15.90 -9.94 12.93
N GLN A 186 -16.43 -10.42 11.79
CA GLN A 186 -17.52 -11.39 11.77
C GLN A 186 -17.09 -12.75 12.35
N THR A 187 -15.83 -13.16 12.14
CA THR A 187 -15.30 -14.38 12.78
C THR A 187 -15.26 -14.21 14.31
N LEU A 188 -14.82 -13.06 14.80
CA LEU A 188 -14.83 -12.76 16.23
C LEU A 188 -16.26 -12.80 16.81
N LEU A 189 -17.22 -12.17 16.15
CA LEU A 189 -18.62 -12.17 16.57
C LEU A 189 -19.20 -13.59 16.57
N LEU A 190 -18.95 -14.37 15.50
CA LEU A 190 -19.36 -15.76 15.40
C LEU A 190 -18.85 -16.58 16.59
N LEU A 191 -17.56 -16.47 16.91
CA LEU A 191 -16.95 -17.18 18.03
C LEU A 191 -17.46 -16.69 19.38
N ARG A 192 -17.76 -15.40 19.55
CA ARG A 192 -18.29 -14.84 20.81
C ARG A 192 -19.73 -15.27 21.06
N GLU A 193 -20.58 -15.15 20.05
CA GLU A 193 -22.03 -15.25 20.18
C GLU A 193 -22.54 -16.69 20.03
N HIS A 194 -21.87 -17.53 19.23
CA HIS A 194 -22.30 -18.90 18.98
C HIS A 194 -21.41 -19.92 19.71
N VAL A 195 -21.71 -20.17 20.99
CA VAL A 195 -20.93 -21.06 21.87
C VAL A 195 -20.78 -22.48 21.29
N ALA A 196 -21.82 -23.04 20.68
CA ALA A 196 -21.76 -24.37 20.08
C ALA A 196 -20.77 -24.44 18.89
N ILE A 197 -20.76 -23.39 18.04
CA ILE A 197 -19.83 -23.29 16.91
C ILE A 197 -18.40 -23.11 17.42
N ARG A 198 -18.20 -22.22 18.40
CA ARG A 198 -16.90 -22.06 19.07
C ARG A 198 -16.41 -23.38 19.65
N GLY A 199 -17.27 -24.11 20.37
CA GLY A 199 -16.95 -25.41 20.96
C GLY A 199 -16.55 -26.46 19.92
N ALA A 200 -17.25 -26.51 18.77
CA ALA A 200 -16.88 -27.39 17.68
C ALA A 200 -15.49 -27.08 17.11
N TYR A 201 -15.13 -25.80 16.97
CA TYR A 201 -13.78 -25.40 16.53
C TYR A 201 -12.71 -25.67 17.58
N GLN A 202 -12.98 -25.38 18.86
CA GLN A 202 -12.07 -25.70 19.97
C GLN A 202 -11.79 -27.20 20.06
N GLU A 203 -12.80 -28.04 19.79
CA GLU A 203 -12.64 -29.49 19.79
C GLU A 203 -11.87 -29.99 18.56
N ARG A 204 -12.10 -29.38 17.40
CA ARG A 204 -11.37 -29.68 16.17
C ARG A 204 -9.90 -29.25 16.23
N TRP A 205 -9.62 -28.06 16.77
CA TRP A 205 -8.30 -27.44 16.83
C TRP A 205 -7.80 -27.36 18.26
N ARG A 206 -7.49 -28.53 18.82
CA ARG A 206 -7.04 -28.67 20.22
C ARG A 206 -5.69 -28.03 20.53
N TYR A 207 -4.91 -27.65 19.51
CA TYR A 207 -3.61 -26.99 19.63
C TYR A 207 -3.52 -25.84 18.64
N VAL A 208 -3.39 -24.62 19.14
CA VAL A 208 -3.32 -23.39 18.34
C VAL A 208 -1.88 -22.92 18.26
N HIS A 209 -1.38 -22.67 17.05
CA HIS A 209 -0.04 -22.15 16.82
C HIS A 209 -0.14 -20.84 16.04
N ILE A 210 0.56 -19.80 16.50
CA ILE A 210 0.54 -18.49 15.84
C ILE A 210 1.97 -17.99 15.68
N ASP A 211 2.35 -17.73 14.45
CA ASP A 211 3.62 -17.12 14.10
C ASP A 211 3.47 -15.60 13.97
N GLU A 212 4.58 -14.86 14.05
CA GLU A 212 4.62 -13.40 13.97
C GLU A 212 3.64 -12.70 14.93
N TYR A 213 3.54 -13.20 16.16
CA TYR A 213 2.54 -12.78 17.14
C TYR A 213 2.62 -11.29 17.51
N GLN A 214 3.80 -10.67 17.35
CA GLN A 214 3.98 -9.22 17.55
C GLN A 214 3.14 -8.36 16.59
N ASP A 215 2.76 -8.91 15.43
CA ASP A 215 2.03 -8.19 14.39
C ASP A 215 0.51 -8.42 14.47
N THR A 216 0.03 -9.07 15.54
CA THR A 216 -1.40 -9.29 15.76
C THR A 216 -2.13 -8.02 16.21
N ASN A 217 -3.33 -7.78 15.68
CA ASN A 217 -4.23 -6.74 16.18
C ASN A 217 -5.17 -7.27 17.28
N ALA A 218 -5.99 -6.38 17.86
CA ALA A 218 -6.90 -6.70 18.95
C ALA A 218 -7.92 -7.80 18.61
N ILE A 219 -8.44 -7.83 17.38
CA ILE A 219 -9.37 -8.88 16.94
C ILE A 219 -8.66 -10.23 16.84
N GLN A 220 -7.48 -10.27 16.20
CA GLN A 220 -6.74 -11.51 16.01
C GLN A 220 -6.33 -12.12 17.35
N TYR A 221 -5.92 -11.29 18.31
CA TYR A 221 -5.70 -11.67 19.69
C TYR A 221 -6.95 -12.26 20.35
N GLU A 222 -8.11 -11.61 20.22
CA GLU A 222 -9.34 -12.13 20.82
C GLU A 222 -9.82 -13.44 20.18
N ILE A 223 -9.65 -13.60 18.87
CA ILE A 223 -9.92 -14.85 18.16
C ILE A 223 -9.01 -15.96 18.66
N SER A 224 -7.69 -15.72 18.80
CA SER A 224 -6.75 -16.73 19.28
C SER A 224 -7.09 -17.18 20.70
N ARG A 225 -7.44 -16.24 21.58
CA ARG A 225 -7.86 -16.51 22.96
C ARG A 225 -9.13 -17.35 23.02
N LEU A 226 -10.13 -17.01 22.19
CA LEU A 226 -11.39 -17.78 22.11
C LEU A 226 -11.17 -19.19 21.55
N LEU A 227 -10.27 -19.37 20.57
CA LEU A 227 -9.97 -20.69 20.00
C LEU A 227 -9.14 -21.56 20.97
N ALA A 228 -8.22 -20.97 21.73
CA ALA A 228 -7.46 -21.69 22.75
C ALA A 228 -8.36 -22.23 23.88
N GLY A 229 -9.43 -21.48 24.20
CA GLY A 229 -10.45 -21.87 25.18
C GLY A 229 -9.87 -22.20 26.56
N GLU A 230 -10.54 -23.07 27.31
CA GLU A 230 -10.13 -23.47 28.65
C GLU A 230 -8.90 -24.38 28.66
N ARG A 231 -8.64 -25.10 27.57
CA ARG A 231 -7.48 -26.00 27.44
C ARG A 231 -6.17 -25.21 27.40
N LYS A 232 -6.20 -23.97 26.90
CA LYS A 232 -5.03 -23.06 26.79
C LYS A 232 -3.83 -23.69 26.05
N ASN A 233 -4.08 -24.63 25.15
CA ASN A 233 -3.07 -25.23 24.28
C ASN A 233 -2.73 -24.28 23.13
N ILE A 234 -2.06 -23.18 23.45
CA ILE A 234 -1.65 -22.16 22.48
C ILE A 234 -0.14 -21.97 22.54
N CYS A 235 0.49 -21.99 21.37
CA CYS A 235 1.91 -21.71 21.17
C CYS A 235 2.02 -20.49 20.27
N VAL A 236 2.68 -19.43 20.76
CA VAL A 236 2.92 -18.22 19.98
C VAL A 236 4.42 -18.03 19.77
N VAL A 237 4.79 -17.61 18.57
CA VAL A 237 6.16 -17.25 18.19
C VAL A 237 6.14 -15.80 17.74
N GLY A 238 7.13 -15.02 18.16
CA GLY A 238 7.23 -13.63 17.74
C GLY A 238 8.46 -12.92 18.27
N ASP A 239 8.73 -11.76 17.69
CA ASP A 239 9.83 -10.88 18.04
C ASP A 239 9.37 -9.42 18.12
N VAL A 240 9.34 -8.85 19.33
CA VAL A 240 8.97 -7.44 19.54
C VAL A 240 9.84 -6.49 18.73
N ASP A 241 11.12 -6.82 18.51
CA ASP A 241 12.05 -5.99 17.76
C ASP A 241 11.74 -5.97 16.25
N GLN A 242 10.83 -6.82 15.77
CA GLN A 242 10.38 -6.93 14.38
C GLN A 242 8.97 -6.42 14.12
N SER A 243 8.29 -5.86 15.13
CA SER A 243 6.94 -5.29 14.98
C SER A 243 6.97 -4.02 14.11
N ILE A 244 6.54 -4.13 12.86
CA ILE A 244 6.54 -3.01 11.88
C ILE A 244 5.14 -2.65 11.34
N TYR A 245 4.09 -3.33 11.79
CA TYR A 245 2.72 -3.15 11.30
C TYR A 245 1.79 -2.36 12.23
N SER A 246 2.33 -1.59 13.18
CA SER A 246 1.51 -0.79 14.11
C SER A 246 0.57 0.21 13.41
N TRP A 247 0.95 0.69 12.21
CA TRP A 247 0.11 1.54 11.36
C TRP A 247 -1.12 0.81 10.75
N ARG A 248 -1.18 -0.53 10.87
CA ARG A 248 -2.31 -1.41 10.54
C ARG A 248 -2.96 -2.03 11.79
N GLY A 249 -2.82 -1.37 12.94
CA GLY A 249 -3.46 -1.82 14.18
C GLY A 249 -2.77 -2.98 14.90
N ALA A 250 -1.60 -3.45 14.44
CA ALA A 250 -0.81 -4.43 15.19
C ALA A 250 -0.39 -3.87 16.56
N ASP A 251 -0.47 -4.70 17.59
CA ASP A 251 -0.12 -4.35 18.95
C ASP A 251 0.91 -5.33 19.53
N PHE A 252 2.19 -4.93 19.48
CA PHE A 252 3.29 -5.71 20.05
C PHE A 252 3.11 -6.00 21.55
N ARG A 253 2.24 -5.24 22.25
CA ARG A 253 1.91 -5.49 23.65
C ARG A 253 1.19 -6.82 23.83
N ASN A 254 0.53 -7.37 22.80
CA ASN A 254 -0.04 -8.72 22.83
C ASN A 254 1.04 -9.77 23.14
N LEU A 255 2.21 -9.65 22.51
CA LEU A 255 3.35 -10.54 22.78
C LEU A 255 3.96 -10.29 24.16
N LEU A 256 4.10 -9.02 24.58
CA LEU A 256 4.65 -8.68 25.89
C LEU A 256 3.75 -9.12 27.06
N ASN A 257 2.43 -9.05 26.88
CA ASN A 257 1.45 -9.40 27.90
C ASN A 257 1.07 -10.89 27.90
N PHE A 258 1.64 -11.71 27.03
CA PHE A 258 1.29 -13.13 26.93
C PHE A 258 1.43 -13.87 28.27
N GLU A 259 2.45 -13.55 29.07
CA GLU A 259 2.65 -14.13 30.42
C GLU A 259 1.61 -13.66 31.44
N LYS A 260 0.97 -12.50 31.23
CA LYS A 260 -0.13 -12.04 32.07
C LYS A 260 -1.42 -12.80 31.76
N ASP A 261 -1.64 -13.08 30.48
CA ASP A 261 -2.82 -13.79 30.00
C ASP A 261 -2.73 -15.30 30.26
N TYR A 262 -1.50 -15.84 30.21
CA TYR A 262 -1.16 -17.24 30.46
C TYR A 262 -0.04 -17.33 31.51
N PRO A 263 -0.36 -17.23 32.82
CA PRO A 263 0.64 -17.24 33.90
C PRO A 263 1.51 -18.50 33.95
N ASP A 264 0.96 -19.64 33.49
CA ASP A 264 1.66 -20.93 33.44
C ASP A 264 2.47 -21.13 32.14
N ALA A 265 2.59 -20.10 31.30
CA ALA A 265 3.26 -20.21 30.02
C ALA A 265 4.75 -20.52 30.18
N LYS A 266 5.22 -21.56 29.49
CA LYS A 266 6.65 -21.84 29.38
C LYS A 266 7.28 -20.93 28.32
N ILE A 267 8.26 -20.12 28.71
CA ILE A 267 9.01 -19.25 27.80
C ILE A 267 10.28 -19.94 27.31
N VAL A 268 10.52 -19.91 26.01
CA VAL A 268 11.74 -20.42 25.37
C VAL A 268 12.34 -19.33 24.50
N LEU A 269 13.61 -18.98 24.75
CA LEU A 269 14.34 -17.98 23.98
C LEU A 269 15.23 -18.68 22.95
N LEU A 270 15.13 -18.24 21.69
CA LEU A 270 15.95 -18.74 20.57
C LEU A 270 17.04 -17.70 20.25
N GLU A 271 18.17 -17.76 20.95
CA GLU A 271 19.25 -16.75 20.84
C GLU A 271 20.25 -17.07 19.71
N LYS A 272 20.32 -18.33 19.27
CA LYS A 272 21.29 -18.74 18.25
C LYS A 272 20.80 -18.36 16.86
N ASN A 273 21.53 -17.44 16.22
CA ASN A 273 21.29 -17.07 14.83
C ASN A 273 21.94 -18.07 13.85
N TYR A 274 21.19 -18.45 12.81
CA TYR A 274 21.64 -19.37 11.76
C TYR A 274 21.65 -18.73 10.36
N ARG A 275 21.27 -17.45 10.22
CA ARG A 275 21.03 -16.79 8.93
C ARG A 275 22.15 -15.82 8.54
N SER A 276 22.71 -15.12 9.52
CA SER A 276 23.60 -13.97 9.33
C SER A 276 24.95 -14.19 9.99
N THR A 277 25.98 -13.52 9.47
CA THR A 277 27.33 -13.54 10.07
C THR A 277 27.38 -12.73 11.36
N LYS A 278 28.40 -12.98 12.18
CA LYS A 278 28.62 -12.24 13.44
C LYS A 278 28.67 -10.72 13.24
N THR A 279 29.26 -10.25 12.13
CA THR A 279 29.36 -8.81 11.81
C THR A 279 27.99 -8.18 11.58
N ILE A 280 27.10 -8.83 10.83
CA ILE A 280 25.74 -8.33 10.58
C ILE A 280 24.93 -8.30 11.88
N LEU A 281 25.08 -9.35 12.71
CA LEU A 281 24.37 -9.43 14.00
C LEU A 281 24.83 -8.35 14.98
N ALA A 282 26.13 -8.09 15.06
CA ALA A 282 26.65 -7.01 15.89
C ALA A 282 26.03 -5.66 15.49
N ALA A 283 26.02 -5.35 14.19
CA ALA A 283 25.41 -4.11 13.70
C ALA A 283 23.91 -4.02 14.02
N ALA A 284 23.14 -5.11 13.81
CA ALA A 284 21.72 -5.14 14.14
C ALA A 284 21.47 -4.96 15.64
N ASN A 285 22.25 -5.64 16.48
CA ASN A 285 22.15 -5.56 17.94
C ASN A 285 22.48 -4.16 18.47
N ASP A 286 23.48 -3.48 17.90
CA ASP A 286 23.86 -2.14 18.34
C ASP A 286 22.82 -1.08 17.95
N VAL A 287 22.13 -1.26 16.83
CA VAL A 287 21.00 -0.42 16.43
C VAL A 287 19.80 -0.65 17.35
N ILE A 288 19.41 -1.91 17.61
CA ILE A 288 18.18 -2.23 18.34
C ILE A 288 18.26 -1.91 19.85
N LYS A 289 19.47 -1.86 20.42
CA LYS A 289 19.71 -1.44 21.82
C LYS A 289 19.24 -0.01 22.11
N GLN A 290 19.03 0.83 21.10
CA GLN A 290 18.55 2.20 21.29
C GLN A 290 17.04 2.27 21.63
N ASN A 291 16.28 1.18 21.44
CA ASN A 291 14.85 1.13 21.73
C ASN A 291 14.57 0.92 23.23
N LYS A 292 13.63 1.70 23.80
CA LYS A 292 13.31 1.68 25.24
C LYS A 292 12.28 0.63 25.67
N LEU A 293 11.38 0.22 24.78
CA LEU A 293 10.28 -0.71 25.09
C LEU A 293 10.50 -2.06 24.43
N ARG A 294 11.41 -2.86 24.99
CA ARG A 294 11.72 -4.22 24.52
C ARG A 294 12.01 -5.16 25.70
N LYS A 295 11.94 -6.48 25.44
CA LYS A 295 12.56 -7.47 26.31
C LYS A 295 14.02 -7.62 25.90
N GLU A 296 14.94 -7.56 26.85
CA GLU A 296 16.35 -7.82 26.55
C GLU A 296 16.53 -9.26 26.05
N LYS A 297 17.32 -9.38 24.98
CA LYS A 297 17.79 -10.62 24.38
C LYS A 297 19.31 -10.45 24.24
N ASN A 298 20.09 -11.45 24.68
CA ASN A 298 21.55 -11.38 24.69
C ASN A 298 22.17 -11.27 23.29
#